data_AF-A0A0S8DZI1-F1
#
_entry.id   AF-A0A0S8DZI1-F1
#
_cell.length_a   1.000
_cell.length_b   1.000
_cell.length_c   1.000
_cell.angle_alpha   90.00
_cell.angle_beta   90.00
_cell.angle_gamma   90.00
#
_symmetry.space_group_name_H-M   'P 1'
#
loop_
_entity.id
_entity.type
_entity.pdbx_description
1 polymer ?
#
loop_
_entity_poly.entity_id
_entity_poly.type
_entity_poly.pdbx_seq_one_letter_code
_entity_poly.pdbx_strand_id
1 'polypeptide(L)'
;MLVLAVMAMAMAYFISTETRGIGFQLDDTKAFYLAQAGVERALREIRDDVLTTTQTGVADLRGDTTSGTAETATRRDYVRYFDEGRILTLDSAGAGTYVILSDYDLNYLGTRIKNVQIGCVYRKNRGGGTSPSLEILYTTNGTFPQPGNSSFTTVVSSTSFNDSPFIVLDITGDRTWNWSIINSPNFQIRARGFNSSNRDVEVDYLFLQVTYEIDTNTEAWYTGAYATFPISLGSGTIQSVSIADEAGKVHLNYASQPLLRYLMVECGIRGGTANALATNIVTYRASNWFDSIEEVQQVSGMTKEYYDLIKDYITVYSFINTSVTRPSGSRAPININTAPREVLEAIFDPISMGGADRRRLATDIMNTRATTPFTCFYSSDSTVTSDFYSFIFSRSYLSGAERSRVLDNA
;
A
#
# COMPACT_ATOMS: atom_id res chain seq x y z
N MET A 1 -49.08 47.19 44.28
CA MET A 1 -47.89 47.70 43.56
C MET A 1 -46.69 46.77 43.69
N LEU A 2 -46.25 46.40 44.90
CA LEU A 2 -45.03 45.60 45.11
C LEU A 2 -45.08 44.20 44.44
N VAL A 3 -46.22 43.50 44.54
CA VAL A 3 -46.42 42.19 43.87
C VAL A 3 -46.32 42.31 42.35
N LEU A 4 -46.89 43.36 41.75
CA LEU A 4 -46.84 43.59 40.31
C LEU A 4 -45.41 43.88 39.83
N ALA A 5 -44.64 44.64 40.61
CA ALA A 5 -43.24 44.91 40.31
C ALA A 5 -42.36 43.64 40.36
N VAL A 6 -42.59 42.78 41.36
CA VAL A 6 -41.88 41.49 41.47
C VAL A 6 -42.24 40.56 40.30
N MET A 7 -43.51 40.49 39.91
CA MET A 7 -43.93 39.70 38.75
C MET A 7 -43.33 40.22 37.44
N ALA A 8 -43.29 41.54 37.24
CA ALA A 8 -42.68 42.15 36.05
C ALA A 8 -41.17 41.88 35.99
N MET A 9 -40.46 41.97 37.11
CA MET A 9 -39.03 41.63 37.19
C MET A 9 -38.77 40.14 36.92
N ALA A 10 -39.59 39.25 37.48
CA ALA A 10 -39.47 37.81 37.22
C ALA A 10 -39.69 37.50 35.73
N MET A 11 -40.71 38.09 35.11
CA MET A 11 -40.99 37.89 33.68
C MET A 11 -39.85 38.44 32.79
N ALA A 12 -39.29 39.61 33.13
CA ALA A 12 -38.13 40.16 32.43
C ALA A 12 -36.89 39.26 32.58
N TYR A 13 -36.69 38.68 33.77
CA TYR A 13 -35.62 37.70 34.01
C TYR A 13 -35.82 36.44 33.16
N PHE A 14 -37.02 35.85 33.17
CA PHE A 14 -37.33 34.67 32.35
C PHE A 14 -37.12 34.92 30.86
N ILE A 15 -37.64 36.03 30.33
CA ILE A 15 -37.43 36.43 28.93
C ILE A 15 -35.94 36.58 28.62
N SER A 16 -35.16 37.19 29.52
CA SER A 16 -33.71 37.35 29.33
C SER A 16 -32.97 36.01 29.30
N THR A 17 -33.30 35.09 30.21
CA THR A 17 -32.69 33.76 30.26
C THR A 17 -33.07 32.91 29.06
N GLU A 18 -34.32 32.95 28.62
CA GLU A 18 -34.78 32.24 27.42
C GLU A 18 -34.14 32.83 26.15
N THR A 19 -34.05 34.15 26.03
CA THR A 19 -33.38 34.80 24.89
C THR A 19 -31.90 34.40 24.80
N ARG A 20 -31.21 34.30 25.94
CA ARG A 20 -29.84 33.78 26.00
C ARG A 20 -29.76 32.31 25.62
N GLY A 21 -30.69 31.48 26.11
CA GLY A 21 -30.78 30.06 25.77
C GLY A 21 -30.99 29.83 24.28
N ILE A 22 -31.90 30.57 23.66
CA ILE A 22 -32.14 30.54 22.21
C ILE A 22 -30.90 30.99 21.44
N GLY A 23 -30.20 32.02 21.92
CA GLY A 23 -28.93 32.46 21.35
C GLY A 23 -27.89 31.34 21.31
N PHE A 24 -27.68 30.63 22.43
CA PHE A 24 -26.75 29.51 22.48
C PHE A 24 -27.15 28.35 21.57
N GLN A 25 -28.44 27.99 21.52
CA GLN A 25 -28.92 26.94 20.61
C GLN A 25 -28.71 27.32 19.14
N LEU A 26 -28.94 28.59 18.80
CA LEU A 26 -28.76 29.09 17.45
C LEU A 26 -27.28 29.11 17.04
N ASP A 27 -26.38 29.50 17.95
CA ASP A 27 -24.94 29.47 17.70
C ASP A 27 -24.41 28.03 17.58
N ASP A 28 -24.89 27.10 18.42
CA ASP A 28 -24.54 25.68 18.35
C ASP A 28 -25.04 25.04 17.04
N THR A 29 -26.27 25.35 16.64
CA THR A 29 -26.84 24.91 15.35
C THR A 29 -26.03 25.45 14.17
N LYS A 30 -25.62 26.72 14.22
CA LYS A 30 -24.75 27.31 13.19
C LYS A 30 -23.38 26.63 13.15
N ALA A 31 -22.77 26.39 14.30
CA ALA A 31 -21.48 25.70 14.40
C ALA A 31 -21.57 24.28 13.81
N PHE A 32 -22.65 23.56 14.13
CA PHE A 32 -22.93 22.23 13.56
C PHE A 32 -23.02 22.26 12.03
N TYR A 33 -23.83 23.15 11.44
CA TYR A 33 -23.96 23.23 9.99
C TYR A 33 -22.67 23.71 9.30
N LEU A 34 -21.89 24.56 9.95
CA LEU A 34 -20.56 24.96 9.44
C LEU A 34 -19.58 23.79 9.46
N ALA A 35 -19.58 22.99 10.53
CA ALA A 35 -18.78 21.77 10.61
C ALA A 35 -19.21 20.77 9.54
N GLN A 36 -20.52 20.55 9.37
CA GLN A 36 -21.06 19.68 8.32
C GLN A 36 -20.66 20.18 6.92
N ALA A 37 -20.73 21.48 6.64
CA ALA A 37 -20.30 22.02 5.36
C ALA A 37 -18.79 21.89 5.14
N GLY A 38 -17.98 21.99 6.21
CA GLY A 38 -16.56 21.66 6.19
C GLY A 38 -16.29 20.19 5.85
N VAL A 39 -17.06 19.27 6.43
CA VAL A 39 -17.01 17.83 6.12
C VAL A 39 -17.43 17.56 4.68
N GLU A 40 -18.55 18.11 4.21
CA GLU A 40 -19.01 17.96 2.82
C GLU A 40 -18.00 18.54 1.82
N ARG A 41 -17.32 19.64 2.16
CA ARG A 41 -16.22 20.19 1.36
C ARG A 41 -15.03 19.25 1.37
N ALA A 42 -14.59 18.76 2.53
CA ALA A 42 -13.52 17.78 2.65
C ALA A 42 -13.84 16.53 1.83
N LEU A 43 -15.08 16.02 1.91
CA LEU A 43 -15.56 14.90 1.10
C LEU A 43 -15.57 15.22 -0.39
N ARG A 44 -15.84 16.46 -0.79
CA ARG A 44 -15.73 16.87 -2.19
C ARG A 44 -14.28 16.93 -2.65
N GLU A 45 -13.36 17.51 -1.87
CA GLU A 45 -11.94 17.52 -2.21
C GLU A 45 -11.41 16.09 -2.26
N ILE A 46 -11.73 15.27 -1.26
CA ILE A 46 -11.46 13.85 -1.27
C ILE A 46 -12.10 13.21 -2.49
N ARG A 47 -13.35 13.47 -2.87
CA ARG A 47 -13.96 12.83 -4.05
C ARG A 47 -13.30 13.27 -5.37
N ASP A 48 -12.92 14.54 -5.46
CA ASP A 48 -12.29 15.11 -6.64
C ASP A 48 -10.81 14.63 -6.73
N ASP A 49 -10.11 14.43 -5.59
CA ASP A 49 -8.74 13.89 -5.47
C ASP A 49 -8.66 12.34 -5.42
N VAL A 50 -9.66 11.64 -4.88
CA VAL A 50 -9.81 10.16 -4.89
C VAL A 50 -9.90 9.65 -6.32
N LEU A 51 -10.18 10.54 -7.27
CA LEU A 51 -10.14 10.22 -8.69
C LEU A 51 -8.79 10.47 -9.36
N THR A 52 -7.81 11.11 -8.73
CA THR A 52 -6.44 11.25 -9.24
C THR A 52 -5.43 11.55 -8.12
N THR A 53 -4.88 10.52 -7.44
CA THR A 53 -3.50 10.68 -6.98
C THR A 53 -2.63 10.99 -8.19
N THR A 54 -1.66 11.88 -7.99
CA THR A 54 -0.67 12.22 -9.02
C THR A 54 0.53 11.30 -8.96
N GLN A 55 0.70 10.58 -7.85
CA GLN A 55 1.84 9.72 -7.61
C GLN A 55 1.50 8.28 -7.99
N THR A 56 2.45 7.66 -8.67
CA THR A 56 2.31 6.27 -9.11
C THR A 56 3.48 5.45 -8.64
N GLY A 57 3.18 4.26 -8.17
CA GLY A 57 4.13 3.19 -7.94
C GLY A 57 4.24 2.26 -9.14
N VAL A 58 5.37 1.55 -9.25
CA VAL A 58 5.60 0.53 -10.27
C VAL A 58 6.11 -0.73 -9.59
N ALA A 59 5.34 -1.82 -9.62
CA ALA A 59 5.74 -3.10 -9.06
C ALA A 59 5.91 -4.14 -10.16
N ASP A 60 7.06 -4.82 -10.12
CA ASP A 60 7.30 -6.03 -10.90
C ASP A 60 6.80 -7.23 -10.09
N LEU A 61 5.57 -7.68 -10.38
CA LEU A 61 4.95 -8.80 -9.70
C LEU A 61 5.51 -10.11 -10.21
N ARG A 62 5.98 -10.91 -9.27
CA ARG A 62 6.48 -12.26 -9.49
C ARG A 62 5.34 -13.22 -9.20
N GLY A 63 5.14 -14.21 -10.06
CA GLY A 63 4.19 -15.30 -9.79
C GLY A 63 4.79 -16.30 -8.81
N ASP A 64 4.02 -16.69 -7.80
CA ASP A 64 4.34 -17.73 -6.82
C ASP A 64 4.20 -19.14 -7.40
N THR A 65 3.63 -19.28 -8.61
CA THR A 65 3.52 -20.54 -9.30
C THR A 65 4.02 -20.44 -10.74
N THR A 66 4.88 -21.39 -11.11
CA THR A 66 5.29 -21.62 -12.49
C THR A 66 4.98 -23.05 -12.93
N SER A 67 4.29 -23.20 -14.06
CA SER A 67 3.92 -24.51 -14.63
C SER A 67 4.23 -24.57 -16.12
N GLY A 68 4.04 -25.73 -16.75
CA GLY A 68 4.24 -25.90 -18.21
C GLY A 68 5.10 -27.11 -18.58
N THR A 69 5.46 -27.18 -19.86
CA THR A 69 6.15 -28.31 -20.49
C THR A 69 7.67 -28.13 -20.61
N ALA A 70 8.20 -26.97 -20.22
CA ALA A 70 9.63 -26.68 -20.25
C ALA A 70 10.46 -27.56 -19.29
N GLU A 71 11.73 -27.79 -19.64
CA GLU A 71 12.59 -28.97 -19.38
C GLU A 71 12.61 -29.60 -17.97
N THR A 72 12.32 -28.89 -16.87
CA THR A 72 12.09 -29.48 -15.53
C THR A 72 11.40 -28.45 -14.60
N ALA A 73 10.72 -28.91 -13.54
CA ALA A 73 10.04 -28.02 -12.57
C ALA A 73 10.96 -26.99 -11.94
N THR A 74 12.14 -27.41 -11.50
CA THR A 74 13.14 -26.52 -10.86
C THR A 74 13.63 -25.42 -11.80
N ARG A 75 13.72 -25.68 -13.12
CA ARG A 75 14.09 -24.66 -14.11
C ARG A 75 12.97 -23.65 -14.35
N ARG A 76 11.70 -24.04 -14.20
CA ARG A 76 10.55 -23.14 -14.37
C ARG A 76 10.47 -22.09 -13.26
N ASP A 77 10.89 -22.44 -12.04
CA ASP A 77 10.90 -21.50 -10.92
C ASP A 77 11.91 -20.35 -11.09
N TYR A 78 12.89 -20.50 -12.00
CA TYR A 78 13.91 -19.49 -12.27
C TYR A 78 13.38 -18.28 -13.02
N VAL A 79 12.31 -18.45 -13.81
CA VAL A 79 11.69 -17.35 -14.57
C VAL A 79 11.07 -16.29 -13.65
N ARG A 80 10.87 -16.63 -12.36
CA ARG A 80 10.29 -15.75 -11.33
C ARG A 80 11.28 -14.75 -10.75
N TYR A 81 12.59 -14.96 -10.91
CA TYR A 81 13.63 -14.17 -10.25
C TYR A 81 14.62 -13.62 -11.27
N PHE A 82 15.07 -12.39 -11.04
CA PHE A 82 16.16 -11.80 -11.81
C PHE A 82 17.48 -12.49 -11.41
N ASP A 83 17.83 -13.58 -12.09
CA ASP A 83 19.08 -14.31 -11.89
C ASP A 83 19.71 -14.66 -13.25
N GLU A 84 20.68 -13.85 -13.67
CA GLU A 84 21.42 -14.03 -14.93
C GLU A 84 22.12 -15.41 -15.03
N GLY A 85 22.30 -16.11 -13.90
CA GLY A 85 22.90 -17.44 -13.84
C GLY A 85 21.91 -18.59 -14.07
N ARG A 86 20.60 -18.33 -14.20
CA ARG A 86 19.56 -19.36 -14.23
C ARG A 86 18.53 -19.12 -15.34
N ILE A 87 18.65 -19.91 -16.41
CA ILE A 87 17.91 -19.70 -17.66
C ILE A 87 16.89 -20.83 -17.88
N LEU A 88 15.68 -20.49 -18.34
CA LEU A 88 14.71 -21.47 -18.82
C LEU A 88 14.80 -21.59 -20.35
N THR A 89 15.08 -22.79 -20.86
CA THR A 89 15.02 -23.07 -22.29
C THR A 89 13.63 -23.57 -22.70
N LEU A 90 13.04 -22.91 -23.69
CA LEU A 90 11.81 -23.29 -24.37
C LEU A 90 12.18 -23.85 -25.76
N ASP A 91 12.11 -25.17 -25.90
CA ASP A 91 12.14 -25.87 -27.19
C ASP A 91 11.10 -25.29 -28.13
N SER A 92 11.57 -24.87 -29.31
CA SER A 92 10.75 -24.25 -30.34
C SER A 92 10.44 -25.18 -31.53
N ALA A 93 10.86 -26.45 -31.43
CA ALA A 93 10.52 -27.52 -32.36
C ALA A 93 9.15 -28.14 -32.00
N GLY A 94 8.27 -28.30 -32.99
CA GLY A 94 6.97 -28.98 -32.81
C GLY A 94 5.87 -28.11 -32.16
N ALA A 95 5.05 -28.70 -31.28
CA ALA A 95 3.85 -28.07 -30.70
C ALA A 95 4.13 -26.89 -29.73
N GLY A 96 5.43 -26.53 -29.56
CA GLY A 96 5.92 -25.45 -28.72
C GLY A 96 5.93 -25.82 -27.25
N THR A 97 7.10 -25.79 -26.62
CA THR A 97 7.16 -25.82 -25.15
C THR A 97 6.76 -24.47 -24.58
N TYR A 98 6.17 -24.49 -23.39
CA TYR A 98 5.71 -23.27 -22.75
C TYR A 98 5.97 -23.27 -21.25
N VAL A 99 5.99 -22.06 -20.70
CA VAL A 99 5.94 -21.78 -19.27
C VAL A 99 4.76 -20.87 -18.98
N ILE A 100 4.10 -21.11 -17.85
CA ILE A 100 3.02 -20.29 -17.31
C ILE A 100 3.50 -19.66 -16.00
N LEU A 101 3.21 -18.38 -15.83
CA LEU A 101 3.32 -17.63 -14.58
C LEU A 101 1.92 -17.32 -14.04
N SER A 102 1.68 -17.63 -12.77
CA SER A 102 0.41 -17.38 -12.07
C SER A 102 0.64 -17.12 -10.57
N ASP A 103 -0.43 -16.81 -9.85
CA ASP A 103 -0.44 -16.58 -8.39
C ASP A 103 0.48 -15.43 -7.96
N TYR A 104 0.15 -14.20 -8.36
CA TYR A 104 0.97 -13.01 -8.10
C TYR A 104 0.93 -12.56 -6.64
N ASP A 105 1.99 -11.89 -6.20
CA ASP A 105 2.11 -11.37 -4.83
C ASP A 105 0.94 -10.44 -4.43
N LEU A 106 0.41 -10.67 -3.22
CA LEU A 106 -0.80 -10.04 -2.68
C LEU A 106 -0.52 -8.79 -1.86
N ASN A 107 0.70 -8.25 -1.91
CA ASN A 107 1.10 -7.10 -1.09
C ASN A 107 0.51 -5.75 -1.56
N TYR A 108 -0.04 -5.66 -2.77
CA TYR A 108 -0.50 -4.41 -3.38
C TYR A 108 -2.02 -4.22 -3.39
N LEU A 109 -2.76 -5.06 -2.66
CA LEU A 109 -4.22 -5.02 -2.58
C LEU A 109 -4.75 -3.64 -2.14
N GLY A 110 -5.89 -3.23 -2.70
CA GLY A 110 -6.59 -2.00 -2.30
C GLY A 110 -6.14 -0.74 -3.03
N THR A 111 -5.07 -0.78 -3.82
CA THR A 111 -4.63 0.36 -4.66
C THR A 111 -5.34 0.37 -6.01
N ARG A 112 -5.45 1.55 -6.64
CA ARG A 112 -6.00 1.64 -8.01
C ARG A 112 -4.90 1.32 -9.03
N ILE A 113 -5.21 0.43 -9.98
CA ILE A 113 -4.31 0.06 -11.07
C ILE A 113 -4.44 1.07 -12.22
N LYS A 114 -3.30 1.53 -12.75
CA LYS A 114 -3.21 2.50 -13.85
C LYS A 114 -2.72 1.89 -15.15
N ASN A 115 -1.76 1.00 -15.06
CA ASN A 115 -1.12 0.37 -16.21
C ASN A 115 -0.82 -1.08 -15.84
N VAL A 116 -1.02 -2.00 -16.78
CA VAL A 116 -0.66 -3.40 -16.65
C VAL A 116 0.11 -3.79 -17.90
N GLN A 117 1.35 -4.22 -17.71
CA GLN A 117 2.26 -4.60 -18.77
C GLN A 117 2.88 -5.96 -18.46
N ILE A 118 3.23 -6.71 -19.49
CA ILE A 118 3.95 -7.96 -19.38
C ILE A 118 5.37 -7.71 -19.88
N GLY A 119 6.32 -8.02 -19.01
CA GLY A 119 7.73 -7.96 -19.32
C GLY A 119 8.32 -9.35 -19.51
N CYS A 120 9.26 -9.46 -20.44
CA CYS A 120 9.92 -10.71 -20.75
C CYS A 120 11.32 -10.45 -21.31
N VAL A 121 12.34 -10.96 -20.62
CA VAL A 121 13.71 -10.97 -21.13
C VAL A 121 14.00 -12.35 -21.70
N TYR A 122 14.42 -12.38 -22.95
CA TYR A 122 14.60 -13.61 -23.71
C TYR A 122 15.81 -13.52 -24.62
N ARG A 123 16.40 -14.66 -25.00
CA ARG A 123 17.50 -14.72 -25.97
C ARG A 123 17.48 -16.04 -26.71
N LYS A 124 18.38 -16.16 -27.67
CA LYS A 124 18.61 -17.38 -28.44
C LYS A 124 19.72 -18.20 -27.79
N ASN A 125 19.48 -19.49 -27.57
CA ASN A 125 20.43 -20.41 -26.91
C ASN A 125 21.84 -20.46 -27.56
N ARG A 126 21.97 -20.24 -28.89
CA ARG A 126 23.27 -20.35 -29.61
C ARG A 126 23.39 -19.43 -30.83
N GLY A 127 24.63 -19.15 -31.24
CA GLY A 127 24.94 -18.51 -32.53
C GLY A 127 24.60 -19.38 -33.76
N GLY A 128 24.19 -18.74 -34.87
CA GLY A 128 23.89 -19.39 -36.17
C GLY A 128 22.54 -20.12 -36.28
N GLY A 129 22.10 -20.46 -37.50
CA GLY A 129 20.80 -21.14 -37.78
C GLY A 129 19.56 -20.24 -37.70
N THR A 130 18.39 -20.78 -38.07
CA THR A 130 17.10 -20.06 -38.06
C THR A 130 16.73 -19.60 -36.66
N SER A 131 16.46 -18.31 -36.51
CA SER A 131 16.03 -17.70 -35.25
C SER A 131 14.68 -18.28 -34.81
N PRO A 132 14.53 -18.74 -33.56
CA PRO A 132 13.25 -19.21 -33.04
C PRO A 132 12.29 -18.03 -32.84
N SER A 133 10.99 -18.31 -32.79
CA SER A 133 9.97 -17.32 -32.44
C SER A 133 9.53 -17.50 -31.00
N LEU A 134 9.25 -16.38 -30.35
CA LEU A 134 8.64 -16.31 -29.01
C LEU A 134 7.24 -15.73 -29.15
N GLU A 135 6.28 -16.33 -28.47
CA GLU A 135 4.96 -15.73 -28.25
C GLU A 135 4.68 -15.59 -26.76
N ILE A 136 4.14 -14.43 -26.37
CA ILE A 136 3.63 -14.13 -25.03
C ILE A 136 2.12 -13.93 -25.12
N LEU A 137 1.40 -14.66 -24.29
CA LEU A 137 -0.05 -14.62 -24.16
C LEU A 137 -0.43 -14.37 -22.70
N TYR A 138 -1.64 -13.90 -22.45
CA TYR A 138 -2.24 -13.97 -21.12
C TYR A 138 -3.71 -14.41 -21.20
N THR A 139 -4.23 -14.88 -20.07
CA THR A 139 -5.64 -15.20 -19.88
C THR A 139 -6.11 -14.70 -18.52
N THR A 140 -7.42 -14.49 -18.38
CA THR A 140 -8.10 -14.17 -17.12
C THR A 140 -9.18 -15.21 -16.79
N ASN A 141 -9.33 -16.24 -17.61
CA ASN A 141 -10.31 -17.32 -17.44
C ASN A 141 -9.64 -18.71 -17.44
N GLY A 142 -8.31 -18.77 -17.31
CA GLY A 142 -7.53 -20.00 -17.29
C GLY A 142 -7.39 -20.71 -18.64
N THR A 143 -7.93 -20.14 -19.73
CA THR A 143 -7.91 -20.76 -21.07
C THR A 143 -7.05 -19.94 -22.03
N PHE A 144 -6.19 -20.63 -22.79
CA PHE A 144 -5.32 -20.03 -23.80
C PHE A 144 -5.57 -20.63 -25.20
N PRO A 145 -5.49 -19.82 -26.27
CA PRO A 145 -5.55 -18.36 -26.24
C PRO A 145 -6.96 -17.89 -25.82
N GLN A 146 -7.04 -16.79 -25.07
CA GLN A 146 -8.33 -16.16 -24.79
C GLN A 146 -8.63 -15.14 -25.91
N PRO A 147 -9.74 -15.28 -26.65
CA PRO A 147 -10.13 -14.30 -27.66
C PRO A 147 -10.31 -12.90 -27.06
N GLY A 148 -9.81 -11.88 -27.77
CA GLY A 148 -9.88 -10.48 -27.35
C GLY A 148 -8.71 -10.02 -26.46
N ASN A 149 -7.82 -10.92 -26.04
CA ASN A 149 -6.61 -10.55 -25.32
C ASN A 149 -5.49 -10.18 -26.30
N SER A 150 -4.77 -9.10 -26.00
CA SER A 150 -3.53 -8.75 -26.70
C SER A 150 -2.49 -9.85 -26.54
N SER A 151 -1.62 -9.97 -27.55
CA SER A 151 -0.52 -10.95 -27.58
C SER A 151 0.72 -10.34 -28.21
N PHE A 152 1.89 -10.88 -27.86
CA PHE A 152 3.17 -10.46 -28.44
C PHE A 152 3.81 -11.64 -29.16
N THR A 153 4.33 -11.40 -30.36
CA THR A 153 5.07 -12.40 -31.14
C THR A 153 6.30 -11.75 -31.76
N THR A 154 7.46 -12.38 -31.62
CA THR A 154 8.71 -11.88 -32.20
C THR A 154 9.62 -13.01 -32.65
N VAL A 155 10.56 -12.68 -33.54
CA VAL A 155 11.68 -13.54 -33.91
C VAL A 155 12.86 -13.20 -33.01
N VAL A 156 13.38 -14.19 -32.28
CA VAL A 156 14.48 -14.02 -31.33
C VAL A 156 15.82 -14.13 -32.04
N SER A 157 16.42 -12.99 -32.36
CA SER A 157 17.70 -12.91 -33.07
C SER A 157 18.92 -12.75 -32.14
N SER A 158 18.74 -12.11 -30.98
CA SER A 158 19.82 -11.81 -30.03
C SER A 158 20.25 -13.03 -29.22
N THR A 159 21.56 -13.16 -28.99
CA THR A 159 22.14 -14.09 -28.00
C THR A 159 22.52 -13.38 -26.69
N SER A 160 22.35 -12.05 -26.62
CA SER A 160 22.72 -11.20 -25.50
C SER A 160 21.50 -10.87 -24.65
N PHE A 161 21.67 -10.97 -23.33
CA PHE A 161 20.67 -10.59 -22.33
C PHE A 161 20.29 -9.09 -22.42
N ASN A 162 21.30 -8.23 -22.63
CA ASN A 162 21.13 -6.77 -22.62
C ASN A 162 20.41 -6.20 -23.85
N ASP A 163 20.27 -6.99 -24.92
CA ASP A 163 19.66 -6.53 -26.16
C ASP A 163 18.15 -6.78 -26.20
N SER A 164 17.61 -7.41 -25.16
CA SER A 164 16.20 -7.84 -25.11
C SER A 164 15.33 -6.81 -24.39
N PRO A 165 14.14 -6.51 -24.93
CA PRO A 165 13.25 -5.51 -24.35
C PRO A 165 12.75 -5.98 -22.99
N PHE A 166 12.77 -5.08 -22.00
CA PHE A 166 12.28 -5.38 -20.66
C PHE A 166 10.75 -5.50 -20.61
N ILE A 167 10.04 -4.60 -21.31
CA ILE A 167 8.58 -4.64 -21.52
C ILE A 167 8.28 -5.07 -22.95
N VAL A 168 7.40 -6.06 -23.10
CA VAL A 168 7.08 -6.64 -24.42
C VAL A 168 5.62 -6.48 -24.82
N LEU A 169 4.72 -6.26 -23.87
CA LEU A 169 3.28 -6.20 -24.15
C LEU A 169 2.57 -5.29 -23.14
N ASP A 170 1.95 -4.22 -23.62
CA ASP A 170 1.04 -3.39 -22.82
C ASP A 170 -0.39 -3.95 -22.97
N ILE A 171 -1.01 -4.33 -21.85
CA ILE A 171 -2.37 -4.89 -21.83
C ILE A 171 -3.36 -3.97 -21.12
N THR A 172 -2.98 -2.73 -20.85
CA THR A 172 -3.80 -1.75 -20.13
C THR A 172 -5.13 -1.50 -20.80
N GLY A 173 -5.13 -1.37 -22.13
CA GLY A 173 -6.32 -1.10 -22.92
C GLY A 173 -7.28 -2.29 -23.05
N ASP A 174 -6.83 -3.51 -22.69
CA ASP A 174 -7.63 -4.71 -22.94
C ASP A 174 -8.86 -4.80 -22.04
N ARG A 175 -8.83 -4.16 -20.85
CA ARG A 175 -9.93 -4.13 -19.87
C ARG A 175 -9.66 -3.17 -18.72
N THR A 176 -10.69 -2.93 -17.92
CA THR A 176 -10.53 -2.31 -16.59
C THR A 176 -9.86 -3.31 -15.65
N TRP A 177 -8.62 -3.01 -15.27
CA TRP A 177 -7.84 -3.83 -14.37
C TRP A 177 -8.16 -3.55 -12.91
N ASN A 178 -8.24 -4.61 -12.12
CA ASN A 178 -8.33 -4.53 -10.67
C ASN A 178 -7.61 -5.74 -10.05
N TRP A 179 -7.30 -5.65 -8.77
CA TRP A 179 -6.55 -6.70 -8.07
C TRP A 179 -7.29 -8.05 -8.00
N SER A 180 -8.62 -8.07 -8.03
CA SER A 180 -9.38 -9.35 -8.07
C SER A 180 -9.18 -10.12 -9.38
N ILE A 181 -8.88 -9.42 -10.47
CA ILE A 181 -8.52 -10.03 -11.75
C ILE A 181 -7.09 -10.57 -11.67
N ILE A 182 -6.12 -9.71 -11.32
CA ILE A 182 -4.68 -10.08 -11.30
C ILE A 182 -4.41 -11.24 -10.32
N ASN A 183 -5.07 -11.23 -9.16
CA ASN A 183 -4.87 -12.24 -8.13
C ASN A 183 -5.78 -13.47 -8.31
N SER A 184 -6.52 -13.53 -9.41
CA SER A 184 -7.27 -14.74 -9.74
C SER A 184 -6.30 -15.85 -10.14
N PRO A 185 -6.50 -17.11 -9.71
CA PRO A 185 -5.72 -18.25 -10.22
C PRO A 185 -5.92 -18.45 -11.74
N ASN A 186 -6.95 -17.83 -12.30
CA ASN A 186 -7.23 -17.82 -13.74
C ASN A 186 -6.47 -16.72 -14.49
N PHE A 187 -5.85 -15.77 -13.80
CA PHE A 187 -4.94 -14.81 -14.41
C PHE A 187 -3.57 -15.44 -14.57
N GLN A 188 -3.22 -15.73 -15.82
CA GLN A 188 -2.03 -16.48 -16.16
C GLN A 188 -1.33 -15.82 -17.35
N ILE A 189 -0.01 -15.71 -17.29
CA ILE A 189 0.83 -15.30 -18.41
C ILE A 189 1.52 -16.55 -18.94
N ARG A 190 1.60 -16.70 -20.27
CA ARG A 190 2.27 -17.81 -20.92
C ARG A 190 3.32 -17.31 -21.90
N ALA A 191 4.52 -17.85 -21.79
CA ALA A 191 5.54 -17.74 -22.82
C ALA A 191 5.71 -19.07 -23.54
N ARG A 192 5.74 -19.07 -24.88
CA ARG A 192 6.01 -20.27 -25.69
C ARG A 192 7.01 -20.02 -26.80
N GLY A 193 7.93 -20.96 -26.99
CA GLY A 193 8.82 -21.01 -28.15
C GLY A 193 8.15 -21.75 -29.31
N PHE A 194 8.31 -21.28 -30.54
CA PHE A 194 7.81 -21.96 -31.75
C PHE A 194 8.62 -21.60 -33.00
N ASN A 195 8.31 -22.26 -34.12
CA ASN A 195 8.86 -21.96 -35.46
C ASN A 195 10.39 -22.13 -35.62
N SER A 196 11.06 -22.99 -34.85
CA SER A 196 12.40 -23.46 -35.25
C SER A 196 12.63 -24.92 -34.90
N SER A 197 13.12 -25.70 -35.87
CA SER A 197 13.37 -27.13 -35.69
C SER A 197 14.68 -27.45 -34.95
N ASN A 198 15.58 -26.47 -34.80
CA ASN A 198 16.97 -26.69 -34.36
C ASN A 198 17.48 -25.63 -33.37
N ARG A 199 16.63 -24.74 -32.86
CA ARG A 199 17.00 -23.64 -31.96
C ARG A 199 15.90 -23.40 -30.96
N ASP A 200 16.28 -22.97 -29.76
CA ASP A 200 15.35 -22.76 -28.65
C ASP A 200 15.37 -21.31 -28.20
N VAL A 201 14.25 -20.87 -27.65
CA VAL A 201 14.17 -19.59 -26.96
C VAL A 201 14.60 -19.81 -25.52
N GLU A 202 15.55 -19.02 -25.06
CA GLU A 202 15.85 -18.92 -23.64
C GLU A 202 15.05 -17.77 -23.06
N VAL A 203 14.26 -18.03 -22.02
CA VAL A 203 13.57 -17.01 -21.23
C VAL A 203 14.35 -16.85 -19.95
N ASP A 204 14.96 -15.69 -19.80
CA ASP A 204 15.70 -15.31 -18.60
C ASP A 204 14.73 -14.81 -17.52
N TYR A 205 13.72 -14.03 -17.90
CA TYR A 205 12.78 -13.44 -16.94
C TYR A 205 11.39 -13.23 -17.56
N LEU A 206 10.32 -13.48 -16.79
CA LEU A 206 8.92 -13.23 -17.16
C LEU A 206 8.20 -12.66 -15.93
N PHE A 207 7.52 -11.54 -16.10
CA PHE A 207 6.87 -10.84 -14.99
C PHE A 207 5.68 -10.02 -15.45
N LEU A 208 4.84 -9.65 -14.49
CA LEU A 208 3.79 -8.67 -14.68
C LEU A 208 4.25 -7.35 -14.06
N GLN A 209 4.34 -6.29 -14.85
CA GLN A 209 4.55 -4.95 -14.32
C GLN A 209 3.20 -4.27 -14.13
N VAL A 210 2.96 -3.77 -12.91
CA VAL A 210 1.76 -3.01 -12.59
C VAL A 210 2.17 -1.62 -12.15
N THR A 211 1.66 -0.61 -12.84
CA THR A 211 1.65 0.76 -12.32
C THR A 211 0.38 0.95 -11.52
N TYR A 212 0.51 1.37 -10.28
CA TYR A 212 -0.59 1.58 -9.35
C TYR A 212 -0.47 2.91 -8.64
N GLU A 213 -1.54 3.31 -8.01
CA GLU A 213 -1.64 4.57 -7.28
C GLU A 213 -1.10 4.44 -5.87
N ILE A 214 -0.34 5.44 -5.43
CA ILE A 214 0.27 5.48 -4.11
C ILE A 214 -0.06 6.80 -3.41
N ASP A 215 -0.36 6.69 -2.12
CA ASP A 215 -0.59 7.84 -1.27
C ASP A 215 0.73 8.28 -0.64
N THR A 216 1.10 9.55 -0.82
CA THR A 216 2.37 10.10 -0.29
C THR A 216 2.19 11.41 0.44
N ASN A 217 3.11 11.72 1.35
CA ASN A 217 3.13 12.98 2.08
C ASN A 217 3.51 14.22 1.23
N THR A 218 3.76 14.05 -0.07
CA THR A 218 4.12 15.13 -1.00
C THR A 218 2.94 15.60 -1.85
N GLU A 219 1.79 14.93 -1.75
CA GLU A 219 0.60 15.25 -2.54
C GLU A 219 -0.22 16.37 -1.94
N ALA A 220 -0.96 17.07 -2.80
CA ALA A 220 -1.74 18.24 -2.41
C ALA A 220 -2.74 17.93 -1.28
N TRP A 221 -3.42 16.78 -1.34
CA TRP A 221 -4.38 16.33 -0.34
C TRP A 221 -3.73 16.19 1.05
N TYR A 222 -2.46 15.78 1.13
CA TYR A 222 -1.74 15.64 2.40
C TYR A 222 -1.20 16.98 2.89
N THR A 223 -0.63 17.80 2.00
CA THR A 223 0.00 19.07 2.39
C THR A 223 -1.00 20.19 2.65
N GLY A 224 -2.29 19.98 2.35
CA GLY A 224 -3.31 21.04 2.43
C GLY A 224 -3.28 22.03 1.27
N ALA A 225 -2.60 21.71 0.17
CA ALA A 225 -2.36 22.62 -0.95
C ALA A 225 -3.52 22.68 -1.97
N TYR A 226 -4.70 22.14 -1.64
CA TYR A 226 -5.86 22.04 -2.53
C TYR A 226 -6.79 23.26 -2.52
N ALA A 227 -6.68 24.20 -1.57
CA ALA A 227 -7.54 25.39 -1.59
C ALA A 227 -6.96 26.64 -0.91
N THR A 228 -7.36 27.81 -1.43
CA THR A 228 -7.23 29.09 -0.75
C THR A 228 -8.26 29.16 0.38
N PHE A 229 -7.81 29.01 1.61
CA PHE A 229 -8.58 29.35 2.82
C PHE A 229 -8.25 30.78 3.28
N PRO A 230 -9.16 31.48 3.99
CA PRO A 230 -10.46 31.01 4.47
C PRO A 230 -11.57 30.94 3.41
N ILE A 231 -12.54 30.05 3.59
CA ILE A 231 -13.76 29.96 2.78
C ILE A 231 -14.96 30.44 3.61
N SER A 232 -15.62 31.50 3.15
CA SER A 232 -16.85 32.00 3.78
C SER A 232 -18.07 31.20 3.34
N LEU A 233 -18.82 30.66 4.31
CA LEU A 233 -20.09 29.97 4.10
C LEU A 233 -21.18 30.66 4.94
N GLY A 234 -21.97 31.51 4.31
CA GLY A 234 -22.94 32.35 5.01
C GLY A 234 -22.25 33.31 5.98
N SER A 235 -22.51 33.13 7.28
CA SER A 235 -21.91 33.95 8.36
C SER A 235 -20.70 33.29 9.04
N GLY A 236 -20.36 32.06 8.67
CA GLY A 236 -19.20 31.35 9.21
C GLY A 236 -18.08 31.20 8.19
N THR A 237 -16.94 30.70 8.66
CA THR A 237 -15.73 30.61 7.86
C THR A 237 -14.99 29.33 8.14
N ILE A 238 -14.72 28.54 7.09
CA ILE A 238 -13.80 27.41 7.18
C ILE A 238 -12.38 27.98 7.07
N GLN A 239 -11.60 27.83 8.13
CA GLN A 239 -10.22 28.36 8.21
C GLN A 239 -9.19 27.43 7.58
N SER A 240 -9.44 26.13 7.62
CA SER A 240 -8.59 25.09 7.06
C SER A 240 -9.36 23.78 6.98
N VAL A 241 -8.93 22.91 6.09
CA VAL A 241 -9.26 21.48 6.11
C VAL A 241 -7.92 20.74 6.11
N SER A 242 -7.85 19.61 6.80
CA SER A 242 -6.69 18.71 6.77
C SER A 242 -7.18 17.30 6.51
N ILE A 243 -6.50 16.59 5.61
CA ILE A 243 -6.74 15.18 5.33
C ILE A 243 -5.53 14.40 5.85
N ALA A 244 -5.78 13.29 6.53
CA ALA A 244 -4.74 12.43 7.08
C ALA A 244 -4.91 11.01 6.54
N ASP A 245 -3.79 10.34 6.31
CA ASP A 245 -3.78 8.94 5.89
C ASP A 245 -3.88 8.02 7.12
N GLU A 246 -5.01 7.33 7.25
CA GLU A 246 -5.22 6.33 8.29
C GLU A 246 -4.32 5.09 8.10
N ALA A 247 -3.88 4.78 6.88
CA ALA A 247 -2.91 3.71 6.63
C ALA A 247 -1.51 4.07 7.16
N GLY A 248 -1.22 5.33 7.48
CA GLY A 248 -0.01 5.73 8.20
C GLY A 248 -0.01 5.34 9.69
N LYS A 249 -1.12 4.87 10.25
CA LYS A 249 -1.32 4.60 11.69
C LYS A 249 -1.39 3.11 12.01
N VAL A 250 -1.28 2.78 13.30
CA VAL A 250 -1.37 1.39 13.80
C VAL A 250 -2.84 0.97 13.98
N HIS A 251 -3.26 -0.07 13.25
CA HIS A 251 -4.64 -0.56 13.30
C HIS A 251 -4.95 -1.34 14.60
N LEU A 252 -5.86 -0.85 15.44
CA LEU A 252 -6.19 -1.43 16.75
C LEU A 252 -6.73 -2.85 16.69
N ASN A 253 -7.51 -3.23 15.69
CA ASN A 253 -8.05 -4.60 15.59
C ASN A 253 -7.02 -5.65 15.11
N TYR A 254 -5.96 -5.25 14.38
CA TYR A 254 -5.03 -6.18 13.73
C TYR A 254 -3.56 -6.06 14.19
N ALA A 255 -3.18 -4.97 14.86
CA ALA A 255 -1.82 -4.79 15.33
C ALA A 255 -1.39 -5.88 16.33
N SER A 256 -0.16 -6.36 16.24
CA SER A 256 0.35 -7.33 17.22
C SER A 256 0.52 -6.67 18.61
N GLN A 257 0.47 -7.46 19.69
CA GLN A 257 0.75 -6.95 21.04
C GLN A 257 2.13 -6.26 21.12
N PRO A 258 3.22 -6.81 20.55
CA PRO A 258 4.50 -6.10 20.52
C PRO A 258 4.43 -4.74 19.84
N LEU A 259 3.76 -4.63 18.68
CA LEU A 259 3.62 -3.35 17.97
C LEU A 259 2.89 -2.31 18.82
N LEU A 260 1.77 -2.67 19.44
CA LEU A 260 1.02 -1.78 20.34
C LEU A 260 1.85 -1.33 21.53
N ARG A 261 2.59 -2.26 22.15
CA ARG A 261 3.49 -1.93 23.26
C ARG A 261 4.55 -0.92 22.83
N TYR A 262 5.25 -1.16 21.73
CA TYR A 262 6.34 -0.29 21.30
C TYR A 262 5.83 1.07 20.85
N LEU A 263 4.66 1.13 20.21
CA LEU A 263 4.01 2.40 19.90
C LEU A 263 3.78 3.23 21.16
N MET A 264 3.18 2.63 22.20
CA MET A 264 2.96 3.31 23.47
C MET A 264 4.27 3.79 24.12
N VAL A 265 5.36 3.02 24.00
CA VAL A 265 6.68 3.42 24.49
C VAL A 265 7.21 4.64 23.73
N GLU A 266 7.09 4.65 22.40
CA GLU A 266 7.52 5.79 21.59
C GLU A 266 6.65 7.03 21.82
N CYS A 267 5.37 6.84 22.20
CA CYS A 267 4.48 7.92 22.67
C CYS A 267 4.78 8.36 24.13
N GLY A 268 5.80 7.82 24.79
CA GLY A 268 6.23 8.25 26.14
C GLY A 268 5.63 7.47 27.31
N ILE A 269 4.85 6.41 27.07
CA ILE A 269 4.32 5.55 28.14
C ILE A 269 5.41 4.60 28.63
N ARG A 270 5.63 4.56 29.95
CA ARG A 270 6.64 3.68 30.57
C ARG A 270 6.45 2.22 30.15
N GLY A 271 7.53 1.56 29.73
CA GLY A 271 7.48 0.22 29.11
C GLY A 271 6.69 -0.86 29.86
N GLY A 272 6.75 -0.89 31.20
CA GLY A 272 5.93 -1.82 31.99
C GLY A 272 4.43 -1.53 31.89
N THR A 273 4.05 -0.26 31.89
CA THR A 273 2.67 0.19 31.72
C THR A 273 2.22 -0.04 30.27
N ALA A 274 3.04 0.31 29.28
CA ALA A 274 2.78 0.07 27.86
C ALA A 274 2.54 -1.42 27.55
N ASN A 275 3.34 -2.31 28.15
CA ASN A 275 3.15 -3.75 27.98
C ASN A 275 1.80 -4.23 28.54
N ALA A 276 1.42 -3.76 29.74
CA ALA A 276 0.14 -4.11 30.35
C ALA A 276 -1.05 -3.58 29.53
N LEU A 277 -0.98 -2.33 29.08
CA LEU A 277 -2.00 -1.74 28.21
C LEU A 277 -2.14 -2.48 26.88
N ALA A 278 -1.03 -2.80 26.21
CA ALA A 278 -1.05 -3.56 24.96
C ALA A 278 -1.69 -4.94 25.14
N THR A 279 -1.38 -5.64 26.24
CA THR A 279 -2.07 -6.89 26.60
C THR A 279 -3.56 -6.67 26.77
N ASN A 280 -3.98 -5.64 27.51
CA ASN A 280 -5.38 -5.35 27.77
C ASN A 280 -6.15 -5.00 26.48
N ILE A 281 -5.55 -4.28 25.53
CA ILE A 281 -6.15 -3.99 24.22
C ILE A 281 -6.38 -5.30 23.45
N VAL A 282 -5.38 -6.17 23.37
CA VAL A 282 -5.50 -7.45 22.66
C VAL A 282 -6.54 -8.36 23.33
N THR A 283 -6.60 -8.38 24.65
CA THR A 283 -7.64 -9.11 25.40
C THR A 283 -9.03 -8.53 25.17
N TYR A 284 -9.19 -7.22 25.20
CA TYR A 284 -10.48 -6.55 24.98
C TYR A 284 -11.03 -6.87 23.58
N ARG A 285 -10.19 -6.72 22.54
CA ARG A 285 -10.61 -6.93 21.14
C ARG A 285 -10.84 -8.38 20.75
N ALA A 286 -10.43 -9.33 21.58
CA ALA A 286 -10.74 -10.75 21.38
C ALA A 286 -12.25 -11.03 21.47
N SER A 287 -13.03 -10.14 22.10
CA SER A 287 -14.49 -10.27 22.19
C SER A 287 -15.25 -8.99 21.85
N ASN A 288 -14.57 -7.86 21.71
CA ASN A 288 -15.19 -6.56 21.41
C ASN A 288 -14.35 -5.83 20.37
N TRP A 289 -14.73 -5.94 19.09
CA TRP A 289 -14.05 -5.17 18.05
C TRP A 289 -14.22 -3.68 18.30
N PHE A 290 -13.16 -2.92 18.06
CA PHE A 290 -13.23 -1.46 18.12
C PHE A 290 -13.90 -0.93 16.85
N ASP A 291 -14.99 -0.19 17.01
CA ASP A 291 -15.68 0.53 15.91
C ASP A 291 -15.18 1.98 15.80
N SER A 292 -14.60 2.49 16.87
CA SER A 292 -13.98 3.82 16.97
C SER A 292 -12.68 3.76 17.80
N ILE A 293 -11.80 4.74 17.62
CA ILE A 293 -10.56 4.81 18.41
C ILE A 293 -10.84 5.21 19.87
N GLU A 294 -11.93 5.93 20.13
CA GLU A 294 -12.34 6.42 21.45
C GLU A 294 -12.68 5.26 22.40
N GLU A 295 -13.18 4.15 21.88
CA GLU A 295 -13.50 2.93 22.64
C GLU A 295 -12.28 2.33 23.33
N VAL A 296 -11.06 2.65 22.90
CA VAL A 296 -9.85 2.23 23.61
C VAL A 296 -9.82 2.74 25.06
N GLN A 297 -10.55 3.81 25.38
CA GLN A 297 -10.70 4.31 26.75
C GLN A 297 -11.48 3.35 27.67
N GLN A 298 -12.23 2.39 27.10
CA GLN A 298 -12.91 1.34 27.86
C GLN A 298 -11.96 0.21 28.28
N VAL A 299 -10.75 0.17 27.70
CA VAL A 299 -9.75 -0.84 28.03
C VAL A 299 -9.23 -0.61 29.44
N SER A 300 -9.21 -1.67 30.24
CA SER A 300 -8.71 -1.60 31.63
C SER A 300 -7.31 -0.99 31.70
N GLY A 301 -7.13 -0.01 32.57
CA GLY A 301 -5.87 0.72 32.74
C GLY A 301 -5.65 1.89 31.76
N MET A 302 -6.47 2.03 30.71
CA MET A 302 -6.38 3.18 29.82
C MET A 302 -6.90 4.43 30.55
N THR A 303 -6.03 5.41 30.77
CA THR A 303 -6.39 6.72 31.32
C THR A 303 -6.59 7.71 30.18
N LYS A 304 -7.27 8.83 30.45
CA LYS A 304 -7.36 9.93 29.48
C LYS A 304 -5.98 10.44 29.05
N GLU A 305 -5.03 10.50 29.99
CA GLU A 305 -3.63 10.87 29.71
C GLU A 305 -2.98 9.91 28.71
N TYR A 306 -3.11 8.59 28.91
CA TYR A 306 -2.54 7.61 27.97
C TYR A 306 -3.25 7.62 26.62
N TYR A 307 -4.57 7.78 26.60
CA TYR A 307 -5.32 7.93 25.36
C TYR A 307 -4.87 9.15 24.56
N ASP A 308 -4.73 10.31 25.22
CA ASP A 308 -4.28 11.55 24.58
C ASP A 308 -2.86 11.43 23.98
N LEU A 309 -2.00 10.56 24.53
CA LEU A 309 -0.67 10.28 23.98
C LEU A 309 -0.68 9.42 22.71
N ILE A 310 -1.69 8.56 22.52
CA ILE A 310 -1.67 7.55 21.44
C ILE A 310 -2.71 7.77 20.33
N LYS A 311 -3.76 8.57 20.59
CA LYS A 311 -4.93 8.68 19.70
C LYS A 311 -4.60 9.09 18.26
N ASP A 312 -3.53 9.88 18.07
CA ASP A 312 -3.12 10.35 16.73
C ASP A 312 -2.32 9.29 15.95
N TYR A 313 -1.92 8.20 16.59
CA TYR A 313 -1.07 7.14 16.03
C TYR A 313 -1.77 5.80 15.83
N ILE A 314 -3.04 5.70 16.22
CA ILE A 314 -3.86 4.50 16.14
C ILE A 314 -5.06 4.72 15.22
N THR A 315 -5.60 3.64 14.66
CA THR A 315 -6.78 3.69 13.79
C THR A 315 -7.60 2.40 13.89
N VAL A 316 -8.84 2.46 13.41
CA VAL A 316 -9.69 1.30 13.09
C VAL A 316 -10.16 1.31 11.62
N TYR A 317 -9.62 2.24 10.82
CA TYR A 317 -10.13 2.55 9.48
C TYR A 317 -9.16 2.23 8.34
N SER A 318 -7.95 1.72 8.63
CA SER A 318 -6.99 1.39 7.58
C SER A 318 -7.28 0.05 6.89
N PHE A 319 -6.77 -0.09 5.67
CA PHE A 319 -6.95 -1.30 4.86
C PHE A 319 -6.39 -2.55 5.56
N ILE A 320 -7.13 -3.66 5.44
CA ILE A 320 -6.72 -4.97 5.94
C ILE A 320 -6.38 -5.89 4.78
N ASN A 321 -5.12 -6.29 4.71
CA ASN A 321 -4.70 -7.39 3.86
C ASN A 321 -4.99 -8.71 4.58
N THR A 322 -6.02 -9.44 4.15
CA THR A 322 -6.40 -10.74 4.72
C THR A 322 -5.57 -11.92 4.20
N SER A 323 -4.68 -11.67 3.26
CA SER A 323 -3.97 -12.71 2.50
C SER A 323 -2.47 -12.49 2.49
N VAL A 324 -1.91 -11.92 3.56
CA VAL A 324 -0.45 -11.74 3.67
C VAL A 324 0.23 -13.10 3.75
N THR A 325 1.25 -13.30 2.91
CA THR A 325 2.02 -14.54 2.86
C THR A 325 3.09 -14.60 3.95
N ARG A 326 3.69 -13.44 4.31
CA ARG A 326 4.78 -13.35 5.30
C ARG A 326 4.67 -12.08 6.17
N PRO A 327 4.50 -12.20 7.50
CA PRO A 327 4.02 -13.39 8.22
C PRO A 327 2.57 -13.72 7.82
N SER A 328 2.23 -15.02 7.82
CA SER A 328 0.89 -15.48 7.39
C SER A 328 -0.22 -14.93 8.27
N GLY A 329 -1.28 -14.39 7.66
CA GLY A 329 -2.51 -13.96 8.34
C GLY A 329 -3.01 -12.60 7.86
N SER A 330 -4.00 -12.06 8.58
CA SER A 330 -4.49 -10.71 8.30
C SER A 330 -3.59 -9.66 8.95
N ARG A 331 -3.13 -8.68 8.17
CA ARG A 331 -2.40 -7.51 8.68
C ARG A 331 -3.04 -6.24 8.14
N ALA A 332 -2.83 -5.13 8.86
CA ALA A 332 -3.03 -3.80 8.33
C ALA A 332 -1.66 -3.26 7.91
N PRO A 333 -1.33 -3.23 6.60
CA PRO A 333 -0.09 -2.64 6.13
C PRO A 333 0.00 -1.16 6.55
N ILE A 334 1.21 -0.72 6.90
CA ILE A 334 1.46 0.67 7.27
C ILE A 334 2.07 1.38 6.08
N ASN A 335 1.45 2.48 5.65
CA ASN A 335 1.98 3.30 4.57
C ASN A 335 3.22 4.07 5.04
N ILE A 336 4.40 3.59 4.65
CA ILE A 336 5.69 4.21 5.01
C ILE A 336 5.88 5.60 4.39
N ASN A 337 5.08 6.01 3.41
CA ASN A 337 5.16 7.35 2.84
C ASN A 337 4.48 8.42 3.72
N THR A 338 3.60 8.01 4.63
CA THR A 338 2.78 8.92 5.45
C THR A 338 2.91 8.65 6.96
N ALA A 339 3.36 7.46 7.36
CA ALA A 339 3.44 7.05 8.77
C ALA A 339 4.31 7.99 9.63
N PRO A 340 3.84 8.46 10.80
CA PRO A 340 4.63 9.33 11.67
C PRO A 340 5.82 8.59 12.29
N ARG A 341 6.74 9.36 12.89
CA ARG A 341 8.01 8.84 13.41
C ARG A 341 7.81 7.75 14.45
N GLU A 342 6.86 7.95 15.36
CA GLU A 342 6.50 7.05 16.45
C GLU A 342 6.04 5.70 15.92
N VAL A 343 5.24 5.70 14.85
CA VAL A 343 4.79 4.48 14.16
C VAL A 343 5.96 3.80 13.47
N LEU A 344 6.81 4.53 12.76
CA LEU A 344 7.99 3.97 12.10
C LEU A 344 8.99 3.34 13.09
N GLU A 345 9.23 3.96 14.23
CA GLU A 345 10.11 3.37 15.26
C GLU A 345 9.46 2.13 15.89
N ALA A 346 8.15 2.17 16.15
CA ALA A 346 7.41 1.07 16.76
C ALA A 346 7.35 -0.19 15.87
N ILE A 347 7.32 -0.06 14.55
CA ILE A 347 7.31 -1.22 13.64
C ILE A 347 8.65 -1.95 13.58
N PHE A 348 9.76 -1.27 13.86
CA PHE A 348 11.11 -1.85 13.80
C PHE A 348 11.54 -2.51 15.11
N ASP A 349 10.85 -2.24 16.20
CA ASP A 349 11.18 -2.84 17.50
C ASP A 349 10.88 -4.34 17.63
N PRO A 350 9.71 -4.83 17.16
CA PRO A 350 9.42 -6.27 17.17
C PRO A 350 10.43 -7.10 16.39
N ILE A 351 11.08 -6.51 15.38
CA ILE A 351 12.06 -7.22 14.54
C ILE A 351 13.48 -7.23 15.12
N SER A 352 13.66 -6.78 16.37
CA SER A 352 14.92 -6.89 17.13
C SER A 352 16.13 -6.24 16.45
N MET A 353 15.94 -5.03 15.92
CA MET A 353 17.04 -4.17 15.44
C MET A 353 17.81 -3.55 16.61
N GLY A 354 19.05 -3.11 16.37
CA GLY A 354 19.75 -2.26 17.32
C GLY A 354 18.93 -0.99 17.66
N GLY A 355 18.88 -0.61 18.95
CA GLY A 355 18.06 0.53 19.41
C GLY A 355 18.46 1.88 18.79
N ALA A 356 19.71 2.04 18.32
CA ALA A 356 20.14 3.20 17.55
C ALA A 356 19.73 3.09 16.07
N ASP A 357 19.78 1.89 15.51
CA ASP A 357 19.52 1.63 14.09
C ASP A 357 18.04 1.81 13.73
N ARG A 358 17.12 1.43 14.62
CA ARG A 358 15.67 1.65 14.41
C ARG A 358 15.34 3.14 14.24
N ARG A 359 15.88 4.00 15.10
CA ARG A 359 15.63 5.44 15.11
C ARG A 359 16.26 6.09 13.90
N ARG A 360 17.47 5.65 13.58
CA ARG A 360 18.18 6.09 12.39
C ARG A 360 17.44 5.69 11.12
N LEU A 361 16.91 4.48 11.03
CA LEU A 361 16.13 4.01 9.89
C LEU A 361 14.82 4.80 9.74
N ALA A 362 14.08 5.02 10.83
CA ALA A 362 12.88 5.86 10.80
C ALA A 362 13.21 7.28 10.29
N THR A 363 14.28 7.89 10.79
CA THR A 363 14.76 9.20 10.30
C THR A 363 15.17 9.16 8.83
N ASP A 364 15.92 8.14 8.39
CA ASP A 364 16.34 8.01 6.99
C ASP A 364 15.13 7.85 6.05
N ILE A 365 14.10 7.09 6.44
CA ILE A 365 12.84 6.93 5.71
C ILE A 365 12.12 8.27 5.60
N MET A 366 11.97 8.99 6.71
CA MET A 366 11.30 10.30 6.74
C MET A 366 12.03 11.33 5.88
N ASN A 367 13.36 11.37 5.94
CA ASN A 367 14.17 12.28 5.13
C ASN A 367 14.07 11.96 3.64
N THR A 368 14.09 10.67 3.29
CA THR A 368 13.99 10.23 1.89
C THR A 368 12.62 10.57 1.31
N ARG A 369 11.54 10.15 1.98
CA ARG A 369 10.18 10.36 1.48
C ARG A 369 9.76 11.83 1.42
N ALA A 370 10.41 12.71 2.17
CA ALA A 370 10.15 14.15 2.13
C ALA A 370 10.46 14.78 0.76
N THR A 371 11.38 14.19 -0.02
CA THR A 371 11.72 14.65 -1.38
C THR A 371 11.45 13.61 -2.45
N THR A 372 11.58 12.34 -2.11
CA THR A 372 11.47 11.21 -3.04
C THR A 372 10.69 10.09 -2.34
N PRO A 373 9.35 10.13 -2.37
CA PRO A 373 8.52 9.06 -1.83
C PRO A 373 8.89 7.69 -2.40
N PHE A 374 8.67 6.65 -1.61
CA PHE A 374 8.88 5.28 -2.07
C PHE A 374 7.79 4.91 -3.07
N THR A 375 8.17 4.57 -4.29
CA THR A 375 7.23 4.24 -5.36
C THR A 375 6.93 2.76 -5.43
N CYS A 376 7.82 1.92 -4.93
CA CYS A 376 7.60 0.49 -4.92
C CYS A 376 8.44 -0.22 -3.87
N PHE A 377 8.12 -1.47 -3.63
CA PHE A 377 8.94 -2.32 -2.79
C PHE A 377 10.26 -2.67 -3.47
N TYR A 378 10.19 -3.11 -4.73
CA TYR A 378 11.32 -3.52 -5.55
C TYR A 378 11.04 -3.20 -7.02
N SER A 379 12.06 -2.75 -7.75
CA SER A 379 12.06 -2.68 -9.21
C SER A 379 13.31 -3.36 -9.75
N SER A 380 13.16 -4.09 -10.86
CA SER A 380 14.31 -4.60 -11.61
C SER A 380 14.90 -3.58 -12.60
N ASP A 381 14.24 -2.44 -12.80
CA ASP A 381 14.80 -1.32 -13.54
C ASP A 381 15.75 -0.51 -12.65
N SER A 382 17.06 -0.63 -12.92
CA SER A 382 18.11 0.09 -12.18
C SER A 382 18.01 1.62 -12.21
N THR A 383 17.17 2.19 -13.09
CA THR A 383 16.91 3.63 -13.14
C THR A 383 15.90 4.09 -12.09
N VAL A 384 15.11 3.17 -11.51
CA VAL A 384 14.20 3.46 -10.40
C VAL A 384 15.01 3.55 -9.11
N THR A 385 15.14 4.75 -8.56
CA THR A 385 15.89 4.99 -7.31
C THR A 385 15.00 5.13 -6.08
N SER A 386 13.70 5.03 -6.26
CA SER A 386 12.65 5.21 -5.24
C SER A 386 12.10 3.88 -4.71
N ASP A 387 12.77 2.75 -4.99
CA ASP A 387 12.38 1.46 -4.45
C ASP A 387 12.89 1.26 -3.02
N PHE A 388 12.05 0.66 -2.17
CA PHE A 388 12.35 0.45 -0.76
C PHE A 388 13.48 -0.57 -0.55
N TYR A 389 13.56 -1.60 -1.39
CA TYR A 389 14.58 -2.66 -1.30
C TYR A 389 15.99 -2.09 -1.42
N SER A 390 16.29 -1.36 -2.50
CA SER A 390 17.60 -0.71 -2.73
C SER A 390 17.91 0.30 -1.64
N PHE A 391 16.90 1.05 -1.17
CA PHE A 391 17.05 1.97 -0.05
C PHE A 391 17.55 1.24 1.21
N ILE A 392 16.95 0.11 1.59
CA ILE A 392 17.39 -0.69 2.75
C ILE A 392 18.80 -1.25 2.54
N PHE A 393 19.11 -1.77 1.35
CA PHE A 393 20.43 -2.30 1.05
C PHE A 393 21.54 -1.25 1.05
N SER A 394 21.21 0.01 0.74
CA SER A 394 22.15 1.13 0.84
C SER A 394 22.49 1.56 2.27
N ARG A 395 21.73 1.12 3.29
CA ARG A 395 22.00 1.46 4.69
C ARG A 395 23.16 0.62 5.23
N SER A 396 24.36 1.19 5.24
CA SER A 396 25.58 0.50 5.69
C SER A 396 25.60 0.13 7.17
N TYR A 397 24.81 0.83 8.00
CA TYR A 397 24.69 0.55 9.43
C TYR A 397 23.80 -0.66 9.74
N LEU A 398 22.97 -1.11 8.79
CA LEU A 398 22.19 -2.33 8.95
C LEU A 398 23.04 -3.55 8.62
N SER A 399 23.04 -4.55 9.50
CA SER A 399 23.58 -5.87 9.18
C SER A 399 22.73 -6.57 8.11
N GLY A 400 23.29 -7.60 7.44
CA GLY A 400 22.53 -8.40 6.47
C GLY A 400 21.25 -9.01 7.07
N ALA A 401 21.33 -9.47 8.33
CA ALA A 401 20.17 -10.02 9.05
C ALA A 401 19.13 -8.94 9.41
N GLU A 402 19.54 -7.70 9.68
CA GLU A 402 18.59 -6.60 9.89
C GLU A 402 17.89 -6.19 8.61
N ARG A 403 18.61 -6.10 7.49
CA ARG A 403 18.02 -5.81 6.19
C ARG A 403 16.95 -6.84 5.82
N SER A 404 17.26 -8.13 5.97
CA SER A 404 16.28 -9.20 5.72
C SER A 404 15.05 -9.06 6.61
N ARG A 405 15.22 -8.82 7.91
CA ARG A 405 14.09 -8.67 8.84
C ARG A 405 13.22 -7.45 8.55
N VAL A 406 13.80 -6.34 8.09
CA VAL A 406 13.05 -5.16 7.66
C VAL A 406 12.23 -5.49 6.40
N LEU A 407 12.85 -6.11 5.41
CA LEU A 407 12.20 -6.45 4.14
C LEU A 407 11.15 -7.56 4.28
N ASP A 408 11.31 -8.49 5.22
CA ASP A 408 10.31 -9.52 5.52
C ASP A 408 9.11 -8.97 6.30
N ASN A 409 9.25 -7.79 6.92
CA ASN A 409 8.20 -7.16 7.72
C ASN A 409 7.42 -6.08 6.96
N ALA A 410 8.08 -5.42 5.99
CA ALA A 410 7.49 -4.47 5.04
C ALA A 410 6.61 -5.20 4.03
#